data_AF-A0AAE0VJT4-F1
#
_entry.id   AF-A0AAE0VJT4-F1
#
_cell.length_a   1.000
_cell.length_b   1.000
_cell.length_c   1.000
_cell.angle_alpha   90.00
_cell.angle_beta   90.00
_cell.angle_gamma   90.00
#
_symmetry.space_group_name_H-M   'P 1'
#
loop_
_entity.id
_entity.type
_entity.pdbx_description
1 polymer ?
#
loop_
_entity_poly.entity_id
_entity_poly.type
_entity_poly.pdbx_seq_one_letter_code
_entity_poly.pdbx_strand_id
1 'polypeptide(L)'
;MIYMLAYIPLIFPASWLLDKKGLKITVICGAFLNALGAGLKCASVAPDRFGVLMFSQTICAIAQIFILGIPPRLAAVWFGANEVSTATSIGVFGNQVGVAAGFLIPPILVPNSDTLEEIADDLSKMFYIGVGVTTALLVLIVIVFKAQPPQPPSKAQMLAGQSSDNQHYGRSLLNLLRNHGYLILLVTYGINTGCYYALGTLLNPIILNYFPNHEQTAGEIGLTIVVAGVFGSILAGIWLDRTRAYK
;
A
#
# COMPACT_ATOMS: atom_id res chain seq x y z
N MET A 1 -7.75 -11.17 2.64
CA MET A 1 -9.11 -10.61 2.81
C MET A 1 -9.21 -9.57 3.94
N ILE A 2 -8.58 -9.78 5.10
CA ILE A 2 -8.58 -8.80 6.23
C ILE A 2 -8.20 -7.38 5.78
N TYR A 3 -7.17 -7.25 4.94
CA TYR A 3 -6.73 -5.95 4.40
C TYR A 3 -7.83 -5.16 3.69
N MET A 4 -8.62 -5.83 2.83
CA MET A 4 -9.71 -5.18 2.10
C MET A 4 -10.85 -4.77 3.03
N LEU A 5 -11.21 -5.65 3.97
CA LEU A 5 -12.30 -5.41 4.91
C LEU A 5 -11.95 -4.29 5.89
N ALA A 6 -10.71 -4.24 6.37
CA ALA A 6 -10.23 -3.18 7.25
C ALA A 6 -10.18 -1.83 6.54
N TYR A 7 -9.81 -1.80 5.25
CA TYR A 7 -9.65 -0.56 4.49
C TYR A 7 -10.94 0.28 4.45
N ILE A 8 -12.09 -0.35 4.19
CA ILE A 8 -13.37 0.35 3.97
C ILE A 8 -13.79 1.26 5.14
N PRO A 9 -13.87 0.79 6.40
CA PRO A 9 -14.26 1.64 7.52
C PRO A 9 -13.14 2.55 8.01
N LEU A 10 -11.88 2.11 7.97
CA LEU A 10 -10.76 2.81 8.60
C LEU A 10 -10.13 3.87 7.70
N ILE A 11 -10.47 3.93 6.41
CA ILE A 11 -10.00 5.00 5.52
C ILE A 11 -10.49 6.39 5.98
N PHE A 12 -11.69 6.47 6.55
CA PHE A 12 -12.26 7.73 7.05
C PHE A 12 -11.48 8.30 8.24
N PRO A 13 -11.24 7.56 9.35
CA PRO A 13 -10.43 8.07 10.45
C PRO A 13 -8.97 8.30 10.05
N ALA A 14 -8.41 7.48 9.15
CA ALA A 14 -7.05 7.70 8.65
C ALA A 14 -6.93 9.00 7.83
N SER A 15 -7.93 9.28 6.98
CA SER A 15 -8.00 10.54 6.22
C SER A 15 -8.17 11.74 7.14
N TRP A 16 -9.07 11.63 8.14
CA TRP A 16 -9.24 12.68 9.15
C TRP A 16 -7.94 12.96 9.92
N LEU A 17 -7.20 11.91 10.30
CA LEU A 17 -5.91 12.05 10.99
C LEU A 17 -4.87 12.75 10.09
N LEU A 18 -4.81 12.37 8.81
CA LEU A 18 -3.94 13.00 7.83
C LEU A 18 -4.24 14.49 7.64
N ASP A 19 -5.51 14.87 7.63
CA ASP A 19 -5.93 16.27 7.49
C ASP A 19 -5.71 17.10 8.76
N LYS A 20 -6.02 16.54 9.95
CA LYS A 20 -5.94 17.28 11.23
C LYS A 20 -4.55 17.28 11.87
N LYS A 21 -3.84 16.15 11.85
CA LYS A 21 -2.55 15.96 12.54
C LYS A 21 -1.35 16.03 11.61
N GLY A 22 -1.60 16.06 10.30
CA GLY A 22 -0.60 16.31 9.28
C GLY A 22 0.23 15.08 8.92
N LEU A 23 1.06 15.27 7.90
CA LEU A 23 1.73 14.20 7.17
C LEU A 23 2.65 13.35 8.06
N LYS A 24 3.54 13.98 8.84
CA LYS A 24 4.55 13.27 9.64
C LYS A 24 3.92 12.34 10.69
N ILE A 25 2.89 12.79 11.39
CA ILE A 25 2.22 11.97 12.42
C ILE A 25 1.58 10.75 11.76
N THR A 26 0.89 10.93 10.63
CA THR A 26 0.27 9.83 9.89
C THR A 26 1.30 8.81 9.41
N VAL A 27 2.42 9.25 8.83
CA VAL A 27 3.49 8.35 8.36
C VAL A 27 4.11 7.56 9.51
N ILE A 28 4.42 8.23 10.63
CA ILE A 28 5.00 7.57 11.81
C ILE A 28 4.02 6.57 12.41
N CYS A 29 2.74 6.92 12.55
CA CYS A 29 1.71 5.99 13.03
C CYS A 29 1.60 4.75 12.14
N GLY A 30 1.56 4.94 10.81
CA GLY A 30 1.53 3.82 9.86
C GLY A 30 2.77 2.94 9.95
N ALA A 31 3.96 3.53 9.97
CA ALA A 31 5.22 2.79 10.08
C ALA A 31 5.33 2.04 11.42
N PHE A 32 4.91 2.67 12.53
CA PHE A 32 4.93 2.06 13.86
C PHE A 32 3.98 0.87 13.95
N LEU A 33 2.73 1.04 13.51
CA LEU A 33 1.76 -0.06 13.48
C LEU A 33 2.24 -1.20 12.58
N ASN A 34 2.89 -0.89 11.45
CA ASN A 34 3.42 -1.92 10.57
C ASN A 34 4.58 -2.70 11.22
N ALA A 35 5.51 -2.00 11.88
CA ALA A 35 6.60 -2.64 12.63
C ALA A 35 6.08 -3.46 13.82
N LEU A 36 5.08 -2.96 14.54
CA LEU A 36 4.41 -3.69 15.61
C LEU A 36 3.75 -4.97 15.10
N GLY A 37 2.97 -4.86 14.02
CA GLY A 37 2.32 -6.01 13.40
C GLY A 37 3.33 -7.04 12.88
N ALA A 38 4.45 -6.59 12.29
CA ALA A 38 5.55 -7.47 11.90
C ALA A 38 6.18 -8.17 13.11
N GLY A 39 6.43 -7.45 14.21
CA GLY A 39 6.98 -8.01 15.45
C GLY A 39 6.08 -9.08 16.06
N LEU A 40 4.77 -8.85 16.05
CA LEU A 40 3.79 -9.82 16.55
C LEU A 40 3.70 -11.08 15.67
N LYS A 41 4.08 -11.04 14.39
CA LYS A 41 4.16 -12.24 13.53
C LYS A 41 5.25 -13.21 13.98
N CYS A 42 6.32 -12.73 14.60
CA CYS A 42 7.36 -13.61 15.15
C CYS A 42 6.81 -14.55 16.24
N ALA A 43 5.77 -14.14 16.96
CA ALA A 43 5.15 -14.97 18.01
C ALA A 43 4.18 -16.04 17.46
N SER A 44 3.84 -16.00 16.17
CA SER A 44 2.80 -16.82 15.53
C SER A 44 3.31 -17.96 14.64
N VAL A 45 4.58 -18.35 14.78
CA VAL A 45 5.21 -19.40 13.97
C VAL A 45 4.59 -20.79 14.22
N ALA A 46 4.11 -21.03 15.44
CA ALA A 46 3.56 -22.32 15.81
C ALA A 46 2.17 -22.58 15.18
N PRO A 47 1.84 -23.82 14.76
CA PRO A 47 0.59 -24.15 14.07
C PRO A 47 -0.69 -23.83 14.87
N ASP A 48 -0.62 -23.89 16.20
CA ASP A 48 -1.69 -23.59 17.14
C ASP A 48 -1.95 -22.09 17.32
N ARG A 49 -1.07 -21.22 16.79
CA ARG A 49 -1.11 -19.76 16.99
C ARG A 49 -1.64 -18.98 15.81
N PHE A 50 -2.46 -19.61 14.97
CA PHE A 50 -3.12 -18.95 13.84
C PHE A 50 -3.90 -17.69 14.26
N GLY A 51 -4.54 -17.71 15.43
CA GLY A 51 -5.24 -16.52 15.97
C GLY A 51 -4.31 -15.32 16.18
N VAL A 52 -3.08 -15.57 16.65
CA VAL A 52 -2.05 -14.54 16.81
C VAL A 52 -1.63 -14.00 15.45
N LEU A 53 -1.42 -14.88 14.46
CA LEU A 53 -1.08 -14.47 13.09
C LEU A 53 -2.17 -13.55 12.51
N MET A 54 -3.44 -13.90 12.67
CA MET A 54 -4.57 -13.10 12.17
C MET A 54 -4.67 -11.75 12.88
N PHE A 55 -4.41 -11.70 14.18
CA PHE A 55 -4.36 -10.45 14.93
C PHE A 55 -3.23 -9.54 14.42
N SER A 56 -2.01 -10.08 14.29
CA SER A 56 -0.86 -9.37 13.72
C SER A 56 -1.13 -8.86 12.31
N GLN A 57 -1.76 -9.68 11.47
CA GLN A 57 -2.16 -9.31 10.11
C GLN A 57 -3.18 -8.17 10.10
N THR A 58 -4.10 -8.14 11.07
CA THR A 58 -5.08 -7.05 11.22
C THR A 58 -4.39 -5.73 11.58
N ILE A 59 -3.37 -5.77 12.44
CA ILE A 59 -2.57 -4.59 12.77
C ILE A 59 -1.83 -4.06 11.52
N CYS A 60 -1.18 -4.94 10.75
CA CYS A 60 -0.54 -4.55 9.50
C CYS A 60 -1.57 -3.99 8.47
N ALA A 61 -2.78 -4.54 8.45
CA ALA A 61 -3.86 -4.03 7.60
C ALA A 61 -4.27 -2.61 7.97
N ILE A 62 -4.43 -2.33 9.27
CA ILE A 62 -4.70 -0.97 9.76
C ILE A 62 -3.54 -0.03 9.39
N ALA A 63 -2.30 -0.49 9.54
CA ALA A 63 -1.11 0.28 9.20
C ALA A 63 -1.08 0.73 7.73
N GLN A 64 -1.44 -0.15 6.80
CA GLN A 64 -1.44 0.14 5.35
C GLN A 64 -2.33 1.33 4.99
N ILE A 65 -3.44 1.52 5.70
CA ILE A 65 -4.42 2.58 5.42
C ILE A 65 -3.80 3.96 5.63
N PHE A 66 -2.95 4.11 6.64
CA PHE A 66 -2.22 5.35 6.90
C PHE A 66 -1.15 5.63 5.86
N ILE A 67 -0.68 4.61 5.13
CA ILE A 67 0.44 4.73 4.19
C ILE A 67 -0.05 5.00 2.76
N LEU A 68 -1.14 4.35 2.33
CA LEU A 68 -1.57 4.36 0.93
C LEU A 68 -1.97 5.76 0.42
N GLY A 69 -2.48 6.62 1.30
CA GLY A 69 -2.87 8.00 0.97
C GLY A 69 -1.72 9.02 1.01
N ILE A 70 -0.50 8.62 1.39
CA ILE A 70 0.63 9.54 1.57
C ILE A 70 1.14 10.12 0.26
N PRO A 71 1.38 9.35 -0.83
CA PRO A 71 2.02 9.88 -2.04
C PRO A 71 1.38 11.15 -2.62
N PRO A 72 0.04 11.21 -2.87
CA PRO A 72 -0.57 12.41 -3.42
C PRO A 72 -0.50 13.59 -2.45
N ARG A 73 -0.61 13.35 -1.14
CA ARG A 73 -0.54 14.41 -0.13
C ARG A 73 0.89 14.94 0.03
N LEU A 74 1.89 14.07 0.04
CA LEU A 74 3.29 14.44 0.08
C LEU A 74 3.66 15.24 -1.17
N ALA A 75 3.28 14.76 -2.35
CA ALA A 75 3.48 15.44 -3.62
C ALA A 75 2.87 16.85 -3.60
N ALA A 76 1.61 16.95 -3.17
CA ALA A 76 0.89 18.21 -3.09
C ALA A 76 1.43 19.18 -2.04
N VAL A 77 2.23 18.75 -1.06
CA VAL A 77 2.83 19.59 0.00
C VAL A 77 4.27 19.98 -0.33
N TRP A 78 5.06 19.10 -0.94
CA TRP A 78 6.49 19.30 -1.16
C TRP A 78 6.87 19.76 -2.58
N PHE A 79 6.03 19.52 -3.58
CA PHE A 79 6.35 19.76 -4.99
C PHE A 79 5.44 20.83 -5.61
N GLY A 80 5.93 21.48 -6.66
CA GLY A 80 5.16 22.45 -7.44
C GLY A 80 4.08 21.76 -8.29
N ALA A 81 3.06 22.52 -8.73
CA ALA A 81 1.88 21.99 -9.44
C ALA A 81 2.22 21.11 -10.66
N ASN A 82 3.30 21.44 -11.38
CA ASN A 82 3.73 20.71 -12.57
C ASN A 82 4.42 19.36 -12.24
N GLU A 83 4.90 19.18 -11.02
CA GLU A 83 5.67 18.01 -10.58
C GLU A 83 4.86 17.06 -9.68
N VAL A 84 3.67 17.48 -9.21
CA VAL A 84 2.81 16.68 -8.31
C VAL A 84 2.45 15.33 -8.90
N SER A 85 2.11 15.29 -10.21
CA SER A 85 1.73 14.05 -10.89
C SER A 85 2.88 13.05 -10.90
N THR A 86 4.08 13.51 -11.26
CA THR A 86 5.30 12.69 -11.30
C THR A 86 5.71 12.21 -9.91
N ALA A 87 5.72 13.10 -8.91
CA ALA A 87 6.05 12.75 -7.54
C ALA A 87 5.06 11.72 -6.95
N THR A 88 3.77 11.89 -7.22
CA THR A 88 2.73 10.92 -6.82
C THR A 88 2.97 9.56 -7.48
N SER A 89 3.25 9.56 -8.78
CA SER A 89 3.47 8.33 -9.56
C SER A 89 4.68 7.54 -9.04
N ILE A 90 5.79 8.21 -8.73
CA ILE A 90 6.97 7.58 -8.12
C ILE A 90 6.61 6.91 -6.78
N GLY A 91 5.84 7.60 -5.92
CA GLY A 91 5.39 7.04 -4.65
C GLY A 91 4.47 5.83 -4.81
N VAL A 92 3.57 5.85 -5.80
CA VAL A 92 2.68 4.72 -6.11
C VAL A 92 3.46 3.54 -6.69
N PHE A 93 4.47 3.78 -7.54
CA PHE A 93 5.34 2.72 -8.04
C PHE A 93 6.11 2.01 -6.94
N GLY A 94 6.45 2.70 -5.84
CA GLY A 94 7.01 2.07 -4.65
C GLY A 94 6.11 0.97 -4.08
N ASN A 95 4.79 1.15 -4.11
CA ASN A 95 3.84 0.10 -3.72
C ASN A 95 3.90 -1.11 -4.68
N GLN A 96 3.96 -0.86 -5.99
CA GLN A 96 4.06 -1.92 -6.99
C GLN A 96 5.34 -2.75 -6.83
N VAL A 97 6.48 -2.11 -6.53
CA VAL A 97 7.73 -2.81 -6.23
C VAL A 97 7.60 -3.67 -4.98
N GLY A 98 6.94 -3.16 -3.93
CA GLY A 98 6.66 -3.94 -2.72
C GLY A 98 5.79 -5.17 -2.99
N VAL A 99 4.76 -5.03 -3.84
CA VAL A 99 3.90 -6.16 -4.26
C VAL A 99 4.70 -7.19 -5.05
N ALA A 100 5.54 -6.76 -5.99
CA ALA A 100 6.44 -7.64 -6.76
C ALA A 100 7.38 -8.42 -5.83
N ALA A 101 8.01 -7.75 -4.87
CA ALA A 101 8.85 -8.39 -3.86
C ALA A 101 8.04 -9.38 -3.01
N GLY A 102 6.79 -9.06 -2.67
CA GLY A 102 5.89 -9.94 -1.93
C GLY A 102 5.48 -11.23 -2.67
N PHE A 103 5.52 -11.25 -4.00
CA PHE A 103 5.30 -12.48 -4.78
C PHE A 103 6.55 -13.37 -4.86
N LEU A 104 7.74 -12.77 -4.82
CA LEU A 104 9.00 -13.48 -5.05
C LEU A 104 9.68 -13.94 -3.75
N ILE A 105 9.72 -13.08 -2.74
CA ILE A 105 10.48 -13.31 -1.51
C ILE A 105 9.93 -14.51 -0.71
N PRO A 106 8.61 -14.64 -0.45
CA PRO A 106 8.11 -15.73 0.38
C PRO A 106 8.38 -17.13 -0.20
N PRO A 107 8.11 -17.43 -1.49
CA PRO A 107 8.40 -18.76 -2.05
C PRO A 107 9.90 -19.12 -2.06
N ILE A 108 10.79 -18.12 -2.16
CA ILE A 108 12.25 -18.36 -2.14
C ILE A 108 12.76 -18.59 -0.72
N LEU A 109 12.25 -17.84 0.26
CA LEU A 109 12.69 -17.94 1.66
C LEU A 109 12.05 -19.10 2.41
N VAL A 110 10.87 -19.55 1.98
CA VAL A 110 10.12 -20.65 2.59
C VAL A 110 9.78 -21.67 1.49
N PRO A 111 10.77 -22.46 1.04
CA PRO A 111 10.51 -23.55 0.11
C PRO A 111 9.64 -24.63 0.76
N ASN A 112 8.92 -25.39 -0.06
CA ASN A 112 8.17 -26.54 0.44
C ASN A 112 9.14 -27.62 0.92
N SER A 113 8.99 -28.00 2.19
CA SER A 113 9.71 -29.11 2.84
C SER A 113 8.71 -30.12 3.39
N ASP A 114 9.12 -31.39 3.48
CA ASP A 114 8.30 -32.45 4.07
C ASP A 114 8.22 -32.35 5.61
N THR A 115 9.16 -31.61 6.22
CA THR A 115 9.25 -31.44 7.68
C THR A 115 8.66 -30.09 8.11
N LEU A 116 7.63 -30.13 8.97
CA LEU A 116 7.01 -28.91 9.52
C LEU A 116 7.97 -28.02 10.32
N GLU A 117 9.01 -28.61 10.92
CA GLU A 117 10.04 -27.88 11.68
C GLU A 117 10.90 -26.99 10.76
N GLU A 118 11.25 -27.47 9.56
CA GLU A 118 12.00 -26.68 8.57
C GLU A 118 11.18 -25.49 8.08
N ILE A 119 9.89 -25.72 7.78
CA ILE A 119 8.96 -24.65 7.38
C ILE A 119 8.83 -23.60 8.49
N ALA A 120 8.74 -24.04 9.75
CA ALA A 120 8.65 -23.14 10.90
C ALA A 120 9.92 -22.29 11.07
N ASP A 121 11.10 -22.87 10.90
CA ASP A 121 12.37 -22.16 10.96
C ASP A 121 12.52 -21.15 9.83
N ASP A 122 12.15 -21.52 8.60
CA ASP A 122 12.22 -20.64 7.43
C ASP A 122 11.19 -19.51 7.51
N LEU A 123 9.98 -19.80 7.98
CA LEU A 123 8.96 -18.79 8.26
C LEU A 123 9.42 -17.83 9.36
N SER A 124 10.09 -18.34 10.40
CA SER A 124 10.67 -17.52 11.47
C SER A 124 11.72 -16.57 10.93
N LYS A 125 12.68 -17.07 10.12
CA LYS A 125 13.70 -16.24 9.46
C LYS A 125 13.06 -15.14 8.62
N MET A 126 12.04 -15.47 7.82
CA MET A 126 11.30 -14.49 7.02
C MET A 126 10.66 -13.40 7.89
N PHE A 127 10.02 -13.77 9.01
CA PHE A 127 9.42 -12.79 9.93
C PHE A 127 10.47 -11.92 10.61
N TYR A 128 11.60 -12.47 11.06
CA TYR A 128 12.69 -11.68 11.66
C TYR A 128 13.29 -10.68 10.66
N ILE A 129 13.49 -11.09 9.40
CA ILE A 129 13.91 -10.17 8.32
C ILE A 129 12.87 -9.06 8.14
N GLY A 130 11.58 -9.41 8.11
CA GLY A 130 10.48 -8.45 8.01
C GLY A 130 10.47 -7.43 9.16
N VAL A 131 10.71 -7.88 10.39
CA VAL A 131 10.85 -7.00 11.57
C VAL A 131 12.05 -6.07 11.42
N GLY A 132 13.21 -6.60 11.00
CA GLY A 132 14.41 -5.81 10.77
C GLY A 132 14.18 -4.69 9.76
N VAL A 133 13.62 -5.03 8.60
CA VAL A 133 13.33 -4.05 7.53
C VAL A 133 12.30 -3.01 7.98
N THR A 134 11.18 -3.44 8.59
CA THR A 134 10.12 -2.51 9.01
C THR A 134 10.57 -1.60 10.15
N THR A 135 11.38 -2.10 11.08
CA THR A 135 11.95 -1.30 12.17
C THR A 135 12.99 -0.32 11.65
N ALA A 136 13.87 -0.73 10.72
CA ALA A 136 14.82 0.17 10.07
C ALA A 136 14.11 1.31 9.32
N LEU A 137 13.04 1.00 8.59
CA LEU A 137 12.20 2.00 7.93
C LEU A 137 11.52 2.94 8.92
N LEU A 138 11.02 2.44 10.05
CA LEU A 138 10.45 3.28 11.10
C LEU A 138 11.49 4.27 11.65
N VAL A 139 12.68 3.79 11.99
CA VAL A 139 13.78 4.65 12.48
C VAL A 139 14.16 5.69 11.44
N LEU A 140 14.28 5.29 10.17
CA LEU A 140 14.58 6.19 9.06
C LEU A 140 13.50 7.28 8.90
N ILE A 141 12.23 6.92 8.99
CA ILE A 141 11.11 7.87 8.93
C ILE A 141 11.17 8.84 10.11
N VAL A 142 11.43 8.36 11.33
CA VAL A 142 11.50 9.23 12.52
C VAL A 142 12.62 10.27 12.38
N ILE A 143 13.78 9.86 11.88
CA ILE A 143 14.97 10.71 11.74
C ILE A 143 14.86 11.66 10.53
N VAL A 144 14.52 11.12 9.35
CA VAL A 144 14.63 11.83 8.07
C VAL A 144 13.34 12.54 7.69
N PHE A 145 12.17 12.02 8.08
CA PHE A 145 10.90 12.54 7.60
C PHE A 145 10.57 13.90 8.23
N LYS A 146 10.50 14.93 7.38
CA LYS A 146 10.05 16.27 7.73
C LYS A 146 8.59 16.43 7.29
N ALA A 147 7.76 17.00 8.16
CA ALA A 147 6.32 17.11 7.93
C ALA A 147 5.99 18.04 6.75
N GLN A 148 6.73 19.13 6.62
CA GLN A 148 6.57 20.16 5.61
C GLN A 148 7.95 20.77 5.29
N PRO A 149 8.16 21.29 4.07
CA PRO A 149 9.37 22.03 3.76
C PRO A 149 9.43 23.34 4.57
N PRO A 150 10.64 23.85 4.92
CA PRO A 150 10.80 25.11 5.68
C PRO A 150 10.22 26.35 4.97
N GLN A 151 10.02 26.28 3.65
CA GLN A 151 9.35 27.29 2.86
C GLN A 151 8.28 26.62 1.98
N PRO A 152 7.05 27.17 1.90
CA PRO A 152 5.98 26.57 1.13
C PRO A 152 6.29 26.67 -0.39
N PRO A 153 6.27 25.57 -1.15
CA PRO A 153 6.66 25.55 -2.56
C PRO A 153 5.69 26.26 -3.52
N SER A 154 4.50 26.69 -3.09
CA SER A 154 3.52 27.33 -3.96
C SER A 154 2.62 28.35 -3.25
N LYS A 155 2.31 29.46 -3.93
CA LYS A 155 1.28 30.45 -3.52
C LYS A 155 -0.10 29.81 -3.27
N ALA A 156 -0.42 28.69 -3.93
CA ALA A 156 -1.66 27.96 -3.74
C ALA A 156 -1.73 27.22 -2.38
N GLN A 157 -0.59 26.74 -1.86
CA GLN A 157 -0.54 26.15 -0.52
C GLN A 157 -0.61 27.21 0.59
N MET A 158 -0.05 28.40 0.35
CA MET A 158 -0.20 29.54 1.25
C MET A 158 -1.68 29.96 1.38
N LEU A 159 -2.44 29.93 0.28
CA LEU A 159 -3.88 30.22 0.28
C LEU A 159 -4.71 29.05 0.85
N ALA A 160 -4.38 27.80 0.52
CA ALA A 160 -5.08 26.62 1.05
C ALA A 160 -4.90 26.44 2.58
N GLY A 161 -3.76 26.88 3.13
CA GLY A 161 -3.54 26.97 4.58
C GLY A 161 -4.34 28.07 5.28
N GLN A 162 -4.84 29.07 4.53
CA GLN A 162 -5.75 30.11 5.04
C GLN A 162 -7.23 29.72 4.87
N SER A 163 -7.55 28.88 3.87
CA SER A 163 -8.92 28.38 3.60
C SER A 163 -9.31 27.12 4.39
N SER A 164 -8.46 26.61 5.29
CA SER A 164 -8.65 25.32 5.96
C SER A 164 -9.68 25.34 7.09
N ASP A 165 -10.62 26.29 7.06
CA ASP A 165 -11.70 26.37 8.04
C ASP A 165 -12.93 25.63 7.50
N ASN A 166 -13.25 24.49 8.12
CA ASN A 166 -14.58 23.86 8.11
C ASN A 166 -15.20 23.37 6.78
N GLN A 167 -14.44 22.81 5.84
CA GLN A 167 -15.07 21.80 4.98
C GLN A 167 -15.29 20.51 5.77
N HIS A 168 -16.51 20.33 6.30
CA HIS A 168 -16.93 19.08 6.91
C HIS A 168 -16.69 17.93 5.92
N TYR A 169 -15.69 17.09 6.22
CA TYR A 169 -15.31 15.91 5.43
C TYR A 169 -16.53 15.06 5.00
N GLY A 170 -17.52 14.92 5.88
CA GLY A 170 -18.78 14.22 5.56
C GLY A 170 -19.64 14.91 4.49
N ARG A 171 -19.68 16.24 4.42
CA ARG A 171 -20.38 16.97 3.35
C ARG A 171 -19.67 16.80 2.01
N SER A 172 -18.34 16.84 1.99
CA SER A 172 -17.55 16.59 0.78
C SER A 172 -17.75 15.16 0.27
N LEU A 173 -17.83 14.18 1.18
CA LEU A 173 -18.15 12.79 0.82
C LEU A 173 -19.56 12.64 0.23
N LEU A 174 -20.58 13.26 0.85
CA LEU A 174 -21.94 13.26 0.31
C LEU A 174 -22.01 13.91 -1.08
N ASN A 175 -21.27 15.00 -1.28
CA ASN A 175 -21.20 15.67 -2.57
C ASN A 175 -20.51 14.80 -3.63
N LEU A 176 -19.48 14.03 -3.26
CA LEU A 176 -18.84 13.04 -4.14
C LEU A 176 -19.83 11.94 -4.55
N LEU A 177 -20.56 11.38 -3.60
CA LEU A 177 -21.55 10.32 -3.86
C LEU A 177 -22.73 10.80 -4.71
N ARG A 178 -22.98 12.10 -4.78
CA ARG A 178 -24.01 12.69 -5.66
C ARG A 178 -23.50 12.96 -7.08
N ASN A 179 -22.18 12.91 -7.31
CA ASN A 179 -21.59 13.17 -8.60
C ASN A 179 -21.60 11.89 -9.46
N HIS A 180 -22.38 11.90 -10.53
CA HIS A 180 -22.53 10.75 -11.44
C HIS A 180 -21.21 10.33 -12.10
N GLY A 181 -20.34 11.28 -12.47
CA GLY A 181 -19.01 10.99 -13.03
C GLY A 181 -18.12 10.27 -12.02
N TYR A 182 -18.15 10.71 -10.76
CA TYR A 182 -17.45 10.02 -9.67
C TYR A 182 -18.01 8.61 -9.43
N LEU A 183 -19.33 8.42 -9.47
CA LEU A 183 -19.94 7.10 -9.29
C LEU A 183 -19.53 6.11 -10.40
N ILE A 184 -19.51 6.54 -11.66
CA ILE A 184 -19.02 5.70 -12.78
C ILE A 184 -17.55 5.34 -12.55
N LEU A 185 -16.72 6.32 -12.16
CA LEU A 185 -15.31 6.09 -11.89
C LEU A 185 -15.13 5.11 -10.72
N LEU A 186 -15.91 5.27 -9.65
CA LEU A 186 -15.89 4.39 -8.47
C LEU A 186 -16.20 2.95 -8.86
N VAL A 187 -17.24 2.71 -9.66
CA VAL A 187 -17.63 1.36 -10.08
C VAL A 187 -16.60 0.75 -11.00
N THR A 188 -16.16 1.47 -12.04
CA THR A 188 -15.20 0.95 -13.02
C THR A 188 -13.83 0.67 -12.39
N TYR A 189 -13.34 1.59 -11.57
CA TYR A 189 -12.09 1.40 -10.83
C TYR A 189 -12.21 0.31 -9.76
N GLY A 190 -13.36 0.22 -9.09
CA GLY A 190 -13.64 -0.82 -8.10
C GLY A 190 -13.64 -2.23 -8.70
N ILE A 191 -14.28 -2.42 -9.86
CA ILE A 191 -14.25 -3.70 -10.58
C ILE A 191 -12.82 -4.05 -11.00
N ASN A 192 -12.09 -3.10 -11.59
CA ASN A 192 -10.71 -3.33 -12.02
C ASN A 192 -9.80 -3.72 -10.85
N THR A 193 -9.85 -2.95 -9.77
CA THR A 193 -9.06 -3.18 -8.55
C THR A 193 -9.44 -4.49 -7.87
N GLY A 194 -10.73 -4.81 -7.81
CA GLY A 194 -11.23 -6.07 -7.26
C GLY A 194 -10.72 -7.28 -8.03
N CYS A 195 -10.81 -7.26 -9.36
CA CYS A 195 -10.24 -8.31 -10.22
C CYS A 195 -8.73 -8.46 -10.03
N TYR A 196 -7.99 -7.35 -9.99
CA TYR A 196 -6.53 -7.37 -9.81
C TYR A 196 -6.13 -8.05 -8.49
N TYR A 197 -6.74 -7.66 -7.37
CA TYR A 197 -6.41 -8.27 -6.08
C TYR A 197 -6.94 -9.69 -5.92
N ALA A 198 -8.08 -10.04 -6.54
CA ALA A 198 -8.59 -11.40 -6.55
C ALA A 198 -7.61 -12.33 -7.28
N LEU A 199 -7.14 -11.93 -8.47
CA LEU A 199 -6.09 -12.63 -9.21
C LEU A 199 -4.82 -12.74 -8.38
N GLY A 200 -4.34 -11.65 -7.79
CA GLY A 200 -3.13 -11.67 -6.97
C GLY A 200 -3.24 -12.58 -5.74
N THR A 201 -4.42 -12.69 -5.12
CA THR A 201 -4.63 -13.56 -3.96
C THR A 201 -4.73 -15.04 -4.35
N LEU A 202 -5.40 -15.33 -5.46
CA LEU A 202 -5.70 -16.69 -5.91
C LEU A 202 -4.67 -17.24 -6.90
N LEU A 203 -3.66 -16.46 -7.27
CA LEU A 203 -2.65 -16.85 -8.25
C LEU A 203 -1.98 -18.17 -7.87
N ASN A 204 -1.46 -18.28 -6.65
CA ASN A 204 -0.80 -19.50 -6.17
C ASN A 204 -1.76 -20.71 -6.23
N PRO A 205 -2.96 -20.67 -5.62
CA PRO A 205 -3.93 -21.77 -5.73
C PRO A 205 -4.27 -22.16 -7.17
N ILE A 206 -4.45 -21.19 -8.08
CA ILE A 206 -4.78 -21.45 -9.48
C ILE A 206 -3.65 -22.19 -10.17
N ILE A 207 -2.40 -21.74 -10.01
CA ILE A 207 -1.24 -22.38 -10.65
C ILE A 207 -0.99 -23.77 -10.07
N LEU A 208 -1.03 -23.92 -8.74
CA LEU A 208 -0.75 -25.19 -8.07
C LEU A 208 -1.81 -26.26 -8.32
N ASN A 209 -3.03 -25.88 -8.68
CA ASN A 209 -4.07 -26.82 -9.09
C ASN A 209 -3.71 -27.60 -10.37
N TYR A 210 -3.02 -26.94 -11.30
CA TYR A 210 -2.59 -27.55 -12.57
C TYR A 210 -1.13 -28.03 -12.55
N PHE A 211 -0.26 -27.35 -11.80
CA PHE A 211 1.17 -27.63 -11.70
C PHE A 211 1.58 -27.81 -10.22
N PRO A 212 1.43 -29.01 -9.64
CA PRO A 212 1.85 -29.26 -8.27
C PRO A 212 3.36 -29.02 -8.10
N ASN A 213 3.77 -28.52 -6.93
CA ASN A 213 5.15 -28.20 -6.53
C ASN A 213 5.84 -27.04 -7.28
N HIS A 214 5.12 -26.28 -8.12
CA HIS A 214 5.67 -25.14 -8.86
C HIS A 214 5.40 -23.78 -8.18
N GLU A 215 5.57 -23.70 -6.85
CA GLU A 215 5.29 -22.47 -6.08
C GLU A 215 6.20 -21.30 -6.48
N GLN A 216 7.48 -21.57 -6.73
CA GLN A 216 8.41 -20.56 -7.21
C GLN A 216 7.97 -20.00 -8.56
N THR A 217 7.56 -20.86 -9.50
CA THR A 217 7.03 -20.44 -10.80
C THR A 217 5.75 -19.62 -10.67
N ALA A 218 4.86 -19.96 -9.72
CA ALA A 218 3.68 -19.16 -9.44
C ALA A 218 4.06 -17.74 -8.95
N GLY A 219 5.07 -17.64 -8.08
CA GLY A 219 5.66 -16.36 -7.66
C GLY A 219 6.27 -15.55 -8.81
N GLU A 220 7.02 -16.21 -9.72
CA GLU A 220 7.63 -15.59 -10.92
C GLU A 220 6.58 -15.10 -11.92
N ILE A 221 5.47 -15.83 -12.08
CA ILE A 221 4.31 -15.39 -12.88
C ILE A 221 3.71 -14.12 -12.24
N GLY A 222 3.53 -14.12 -10.92
CA GLY A 222 3.03 -12.95 -10.18
C GLY A 222 3.91 -11.72 -10.37
N LEU A 223 5.23 -11.90 -10.28
CA LEU A 223 6.22 -10.87 -10.56
C LEU A 223 6.08 -10.33 -12.00
N THR A 224 5.98 -11.23 -12.98
CA THR A 224 5.86 -10.87 -14.40
C THR A 224 4.61 -10.04 -14.66
N ILE A 225 3.48 -10.38 -14.04
CA ILE A 225 2.23 -9.61 -14.12
C ILE A 225 2.43 -8.19 -13.58
N VAL A 226 3.07 -8.05 -12.43
CA VAL A 226 3.31 -6.72 -11.81
C VAL A 226 4.25 -5.88 -12.68
N VAL A 227 5.36 -6.47 -13.14
CA VAL A 227 6.36 -5.78 -13.97
C VAL A 227 5.76 -5.35 -15.31
N ALA A 228 5.05 -6.26 -15.99
CA ALA A 228 4.34 -5.93 -17.23
C ALA A 228 3.31 -4.81 -17.02
N GLY A 229 2.59 -4.82 -15.89
CA GLY A 229 1.66 -3.76 -15.52
C GLY A 229 2.33 -2.40 -15.32
N VAL A 230 3.49 -2.36 -14.65
CA VAL A 230 4.29 -1.14 -14.47
C VAL A 230 4.75 -0.60 -15.83
N PHE A 231 5.35 -1.45 -16.68
CA PHE A 231 5.77 -1.03 -18.03
C PHE A 231 4.58 -0.54 -18.88
N GLY A 232 3.46 -1.27 -18.85
CA GLY A 232 2.23 -0.88 -19.54
C GLY A 232 1.70 0.48 -19.10
N SER A 233 1.72 0.75 -17.79
CA SER A 233 1.29 2.04 -17.23
C SER A 233 2.18 3.21 -17.67
N ILE A 234 3.50 3.00 -17.76
CA ILE A 234 4.45 4.01 -18.22
C ILE A 234 4.23 4.30 -19.71
N LEU A 235 4.11 3.26 -20.54
CA LEU A 235 3.86 3.42 -21.98
C LEU A 235 2.53 4.10 -22.26
N ALA A 236 1.47 3.71 -21.56
CA ALA A 236 0.16 4.35 -21.66
C ALA A 236 0.22 5.81 -21.21
N GLY A 237 0.96 6.13 -20.15
CA GLY A 237 1.18 7.50 -19.69
C GLY A 237 1.87 8.36 -20.76
N ILE A 238 2.97 7.88 -21.35
CA ILE A 238 3.68 8.57 -22.43
C ILE A 238 2.78 8.77 -23.65
N TRP A 239 1.97 7.76 -23.99
CA TRP A 239 1.03 7.84 -25.11
C TRP A 239 -0.08 8.87 -24.86
N LEU A 240 -0.65 8.90 -23.65
CA LEU A 240 -1.66 9.87 -23.24
C LEU A 240 -1.09 11.31 -23.24
N ASP A 241 0.12 11.50 -22.72
CA ASP A 241 0.80 12.80 -22.72
C ASP A 241 1.05 13.33 -24.15
N ARG A 242 1.44 12.45 -25.07
CA ARG A 242 1.67 12.83 -26.48
C ARG A 242 0.38 13.10 -27.23
N THR A 243 -0.65 12.30 -27.02
CA THR A 243 -1.92 12.41 -27.76
C THR A 243 -2.84 13.50 -27.20
N ARG A 244 -2.59 13.97 -25.97
CA ARG A 244 -3.47 14.90 -25.23
C ARG A 244 -4.94 14.46 -25.25
N ALA A 245 -5.19 13.16 -25.31
CA ALA A 245 -6.54 12.57 -25.30
C ALA A 245 -7.18 12.61 -23.89
N TYR A 246 -6.82 13.59 -23.07
CA TYR A 246 -7.47 13.88 -21.80
C TYR A 246 -8.84 14.50 -22.12
N LYS A 247 -9.90 13.72 -21.95
CA LYS A 247 -11.28 14.23 -21.92
C LYS A 247 -11.78 14.35 -20.49
#